data_AF-A0A243Q4S4-F1
#
_entry.id   AF-A0A243Q4S4-F1
#
_cell.length_a   1.000
_cell.length_b   1.000
_cell.length_c   1.000
_cell.angle_alpha   90.00
_cell.angle_beta   90.00
_cell.angle_gamma   90.00
#
_symmetry.space_group_name_H-M   'P 1'
#
loop_
_entity.id
_entity.type
_entity.pdbx_description
1 polymer ?
#
loop_
_entity_poly.entity_id
_entity_poly.type
_entity_poly.pdbx_seq_one_letter_code
_entity_poly.pdbx_strand_id
1 'polypeptide(L)'
;MAAHSFIEIVGGPRILTCREGYIPDLATLFTESDLRCDDESYGYVSTVGGLRDRLQLRGLTEGRARAQLDEQVRVWHERCRPSNPPAFGDLGVELLDSSTIMSEFDRYVKCTPSEWIPYDEPDVFSQLDARTVLRLALDLIKDDPRRSVRYDLDDLQSFGLLEPGSAITKLETEKRQTIITADAPLVILTEGSSDADLLAEAIEVTHPHLVGFVNFMDFGFRTEGGAASLAKQVRSFAGAGIANRVLALADNDTAAYDALHKLKKSVQLPANIRVMHYPPLPLLEQYPTLESQTSADPVLMDVNGTAGSLEMYLGCDVLTHDNALIPVVWKGRVEGQGQDQGAISPVDKRRVQAAFRKKVKTALDDPTERGRQDWTGIEAIVKVILNAFNAFE
;
A
#
# COMPACT_ATOMS: atom_id res chain seq x y z
N MET A 1 9.41 36.67 22.05
CA MET A 1 8.18 35.87 21.90
C MET A 1 8.46 34.82 20.84
N ALA A 2 8.03 33.58 21.06
CA ALA A 2 8.10 32.53 20.04
C ALA A 2 6.75 32.46 19.31
N ALA A 3 6.77 32.17 18.02
CA ALA A 3 5.56 31.98 17.23
C ALA A 3 4.91 30.62 17.55
N HIS A 4 3.59 30.53 17.57
CA HIS A 4 2.88 29.28 17.79
C HIS A 4 1.75 29.05 16.78
N SER A 5 1.52 27.80 16.39
CA SER A 5 0.23 27.38 15.81
C SER A 5 -0.55 26.57 16.84
N PHE A 6 -1.87 26.50 16.70
CA PHE A 6 -2.73 25.73 17.59
C PHE A 6 -4.07 25.41 16.93
N ILE A 7 -4.78 24.42 17.47
CA ILE A 7 -6.19 24.22 17.17
C ILE A 7 -7.02 25.01 18.18
N GLU A 8 -8.00 25.74 17.68
CA GLU A 8 -9.03 26.40 18.47
C GLU A 8 -10.40 25.88 18.06
N ILE A 9 -11.16 25.36 19.02
CA ILE A 9 -12.60 25.17 18.82
C ILE A 9 -13.27 26.46 19.25
N VAL A 10 -13.80 27.23 18.29
CA VAL A 10 -14.14 28.66 18.48
C VAL A 10 -14.92 28.90 19.78
N GLY A 11 -14.43 29.80 20.62
CA GLY A 11 -14.98 30.11 21.94
C GLY A 11 -14.59 29.14 23.06
N GLY A 12 -13.67 28.21 22.79
CA GLY A 12 -13.04 27.30 23.75
C GLY A 12 -11.55 27.62 23.93
N PRO A 13 -10.80 26.79 24.67
CA PRO A 13 -9.36 26.98 24.81
C PRO A 13 -8.59 26.53 23.55
N ARG A 14 -7.29 26.86 23.54
CA ARG A 14 -6.33 26.39 22.53
C ARG A 14 -5.84 25.00 22.91
N ILE A 15 -5.75 24.11 21.93
CA ILE A 15 -5.23 22.75 22.07
C ILE A 15 -4.19 22.46 20.99
N LEU A 16 -3.35 21.44 21.18
CA LEU A 16 -2.41 20.96 20.17
C LEU A 16 -1.49 22.08 19.65
N THR A 17 -0.92 22.85 20.58
CA THR A 17 -0.04 23.97 20.29
C THR A 17 1.33 23.47 19.78
N CYS A 18 1.86 24.10 18.74
CA CYS A 18 3.18 23.84 18.21
C CYS A 18 4.00 25.13 18.15
N ARG A 19 5.20 25.11 18.74
CA ARG A 19 6.12 26.25 18.78
C ARG A 19 6.97 26.28 17.50
N GLU A 20 7.12 27.47 16.93
CA GLU A 20 7.97 27.77 15.77
C GLU A 20 7.68 26.90 14.54
N GLY A 21 6.43 26.42 14.42
CA GLY A 21 5.98 25.58 13.32
C GLY A 21 4.52 25.14 13.48
N TYR A 22 4.15 24.13 12.71
CA TYR A 22 2.83 23.50 12.73
C TYR A 22 2.95 21.97 12.74
N ILE A 23 1.89 21.28 13.16
CA ILE A 23 1.79 19.83 13.22
C ILE A 23 1.32 19.31 11.85
N PRO A 24 2.18 18.64 11.06
CA PRO A 24 1.84 18.24 9.69
C PRO A 24 0.62 17.33 9.61
N ASP A 25 0.49 16.42 10.57
CA ASP A 25 -0.63 15.46 10.61
C ASP A 25 -1.99 16.15 10.77
N LEU A 26 -2.05 17.28 11.49
CA LEU A 26 -3.25 18.10 11.60
C LEU A 26 -3.56 18.84 10.30
N ALA A 27 -2.53 19.38 9.63
CA ALA A 27 -2.70 20.04 8.33
C ALA A 27 -3.37 19.12 7.31
N THR A 28 -3.05 17.82 7.32
CA THR A 28 -3.70 16.86 6.42
C THR A 28 -5.21 16.66 6.66
N LEU A 29 -5.78 17.13 7.77
CA LEU A 29 -7.22 17.05 8.04
C LEU A 29 -8.02 18.19 7.39
N PHE A 30 -7.34 19.21 6.89
CA PHE A 30 -7.93 20.34 6.20
C PHE A 30 -7.71 20.21 4.68
N THR A 31 -8.41 21.07 3.95
CA THR A 31 -8.31 21.21 2.49
C THR A 31 -8.05 22.67 2.16
N GLU A 32 -7.54 22.96 0.96
CA GLU A 32 -7.30 24.35 0.54
C GLU A 32 -8.59 25.20 0.50
N SER A 33 -9.77 24.59 0.38
CA SER A 33 -11.04 25.31 0.51
C SER A 33 -11.36 25.79 1.94
N ASP A 34 -10.73 25.16 2.93
CA ASP A 34 -10.86 25.56 4.34
C ASP A 34 -9.95 26.76 4.66
N LEU A 35 -9.02 27.14 3.76
CA LEU A 35 -8.09 28.24 3.99
C LEU A 35 -8.85 29.55 4.22
N ARG A 36 -8.46 30.26 5.27
CA ARG A 36 -8.85 31.64 5.56
C ARG A 36 -7.57 32.45 5.66
N CYS A 37 -7.51 33.48 4.83
CA CYS A 37 -6.36 34.37 4.70
C CYS A 37 -6.94 35.76 4.43
N ASP A 38 -7.08 36.55 5.50
CA ASP A 38 -7.42 37.96 5.44
C ASP A 38 -6.43 38.76 6.29
N ASP A 39 -6.62 40.08 6.38
CA ASP A 39 -5.70 40.98 7.09
C ASP A 39 -5.60 40.68 8.59
N GLU A 40 -6.54 39.92 9.16
CA GLU A 40 -6.65 39.64 10.59
C GLU A 40 -6.49 38.16 10.94
N SER A 41 -6.51 37.25 9.96
CA SER A 41 -6.51 35.81 10.19
C SER A 41 -5.85 35.00 9.07
N TYR A 42 -4.99 34.07 9.48
CA TYR A 42 -4.36 33.09 8.63
C TYR A 42 -4.44 31.68 9.25
N GLY A 43 -5.05 30.77 8.50
CA GLY A 43 -5.25 29.42 8.99
C GLY A 43 -6.31 28.67 8.19
N TYR A 44 -6.77 27.56 8.76
CA TYR A 44 -7.80 26.73 8.14
C TYR A 44 -9.01 26.62 9.05
N VAL A 45 -10.21 26.81 8.50
CA VAL A 45 -11.45 26.76 9.28
C VAL A 45 -12.37 25.68 8.72
N SER A 46 -12.74 24.74 9.58
CA SER A 46 -13.74 23.70 9.32
C SER A 46 -14.75 23.66 10.48
N THR A 47 -15.58 22.63 10.52
CA THR A 47 -16.56 22.43 11.61
C THR A 47 -16.24 21.18 12.40
N VAL A 48 -16.76 21.09 13.63
CA VAL A 48 -16.65 19.88 14.46
C VAL A 48 -17.14 18.65 13.70
N GLY A 49 -18.32 18.73 13.07
CA GLY A 49 -18.88 17.66 12.25
C GLY A 49 -17.99 17.30 11.07
N GLY A 50 -17.52 18.30 10.32
CA GLY A 50 -16.67 18.10 9.15
C GLY A 50 -15.34 17.39 9.48
N LEU A 51 -14.66 17.80 10.55
CA LEU A 51 -13.41 17.15 10.97
C LEU A 51 -13.65 15.74 11.53
N ARG A 52 -14.75 15.52 12.26
CA ARG A 52 -15.12 14.16 12.73
C ARG A 52 -15.36 13.21 11.56
N ASP A 53 -16.08 13.65 10.52
CA ASP A 53 -16.33 12.86 9.32
C ASP A 53 -15.01 12.52 8.59
N ARG A 54 -14.11 13.50 8.44
CA ARG A 54 -12.79 13.29 7.83
C ARG A 54 -11.93 12.29 8.62
N LEU A 55 -11.93 12.39 9.95
CA LEU A 55 -11.25 11.44 10.83
C LEU A 55 -11.88 10.04 10.75
N GLN A 56 -13.20 9.96 10.70
CA GLN A 56 -13.95 8.71 10.54
C GLN A 56 -13.58 7.99 9.24
N LEU A 57 -13.53 8.70 8.11
CA LEU A 57 -13.12 8.14 6.82
C LEU A 57 -11.66 7.65 6.80
N ARG A 58 -10.81 8.21 7.66
CA ARG A 58 -9.43 7.77 7.88
C ARG A 58 -9.30 6.63 8.90
N GLY A 59 -10.43 6.10 9.37
CA GLY A 59 -10.47 5.02 10.35
C GLY A 59 -10.13 5.44 11.78
N LEU A 60 -10.07 6.74 12.08
CA LEU A 60 -9.96 7.29 13.44
C LEU A 60 -11.36 7.56 14.00
N THR A 61 -12.01 6.48 14.46
CA THR A 61 -13.35 6.49 15.04
C THR A 61 -13.32 6.87 16.53
N GLU A 62 -14.47 7.23 17.11
CA GLU A 62 -14.61 7.51 18.56
C GLU A 62 -14.11 6.33 19.40
N GLY A 63 -14.57 5.12 19.08
CA GLY A 63 -14.14 3.91 19.77
C GLY A 63 -12.65 3.63 19.63
N ARG A 64 -12.05 3.86 18.45
CA ARG A 64 -10.61 3.68 18.25
C ARG A 64 -9.79 4.71 19.03
N ALA A 65 -10.20 5.97 19.04
CA ALA A 65 -9.51 7.02 19.78
C ALA A 65 -9.56 6.77 21.29
N ARG A 66 -10.70 6.31 21.81
CA ARG A 66 -10.84 5.89 23.22
C ARG A 66 -9.96 4.70 23.56
N ALA A 67 -9.97 3.66 22.72
CA ALA A 67 -9.12 2.49 22.93
C ALA A 67 -7.62 2.85 22.91
N GLN A 68 -7.20 3.80 22.06
CA GLN A 68 -5.81 4.29 22.06
C GLN A 68 -5.45 5.03 23.35
N LEU A 69 -6.37 5.85 23.89
CA LEU A 69 -6.16 6.50 25.19
C LEU A 69 -6.05 5.45 26.30
N ASP A 70 -6.98 4.50 26.37
CA ASP A 70 -6.97 3.44 27.40
C ASP A 70 -5.65 2.65 27.38
N GLU A 71 -5.16 2.34 26.19
CA GLU A 71 -3.87 1.67 25.99
C GLU A 71 -2.70 2.52 26.52
N GLN A 72 -2.65 3.80 26.19
CA GLN A 72 -1.56 4.67 26.66
C GLN A 72 -1.61 4.93 28.17
N VAL A 73 -2.81 5.00 28.77
CA VAL A 73 -2.96 5.07 30.23
C VAL A 73 -2.42 3.80 30.88
N ARG A 74 -2.71 2.63 30.31
CA ARG A 74 -2.14 1.35 30.79
C ARG A 74 -0.62 1.34 30.72
N VAL A 75 -0.03 1.73 29.58
CA VAL A 75 1.43 1.80 29.41
C VAL A 75 2.06 2.77 30.41
N TRP A 76 1.42 3.92 30.65
CA TRP A 76 1.87 4.89 31.65
C TRP A 76 1.84 4.30 33.07
N HIS A 77 0.76 3.61 33.45
CA HIS A 77 0.67 2.92 34.75
C HIS A 77 1.74 1.84 34.92
N GLU A 78 2.02 1.05 33.88
CA GLU A 78 3.07 0.02 33.89
C GLU A 78 4.48 0.62 34.09
N ARG A 79 4.76 1.78 33.48
CA ARG A 79 6.04 2.48 33.63
C ARG A 79 6.27 2.98 35.06
N CYS A 80 5.21 3.42 35.74
CA CYS A 80 5.29 4.12 37.01
C CYS A 80 5.32 3.22 38.26
N ARG A 81 5.26 1.88 38.12
CA ARG A 81 5.34 0.87 39.20
C ARG A 81 4.66 1.32 40.52
N PRO A 82 3.32 1.33 40.58
CA PRO A 82 2.57 1.96 41.67
C PRO A 82 2.92 1.35 43.04
N SER A 83 3.25 2.19 44.02
CA SER A 83 3.72 1.73 45.33
C SER A 83 2.62 1.58 46.40
N ASN A 84 1.41 2.12 46.21
CA ASN A 84 0.21 1.90 47.05
C ASN A 84 -0.99 2.74 46.53
N PRO A 85 -2.27 2.42 46.80
CA PRO A 85 -3.40 3.29 46.45
C PRO A 85 -3.60 4.49 47.43
N PRO A 86 -3.94 5.71 46.97
CA PRO A 86 -3.99 6.11 45.56
C PRO A 86 -2.59 6.06 44.95
N ALA A 87 -2.54 5.48 43.76
CA ALA A 87 -1.33 5.02 43.11
C ALA A 87 -0.52 6.22 42.61
N PHE A 88 0.34 6.76 43.46
CA PHE A 88 1.35 7.71 43.04
C PHE A 88 2.44 6.93 42.29
N GLY A 89 2.87 7.44 41.14
CA GLY A 89 4.07 6.94 40.47
C GLY A 89 5.34 7.31 41.24
N ASP A 90 6.50 6.78 40.83
CA ASP A 90 7.81 7.00 41.47
C ASP A 90 8.21 8.49 41.68
N LEU A 91 7.54 9.43 40.99
CA LEU A 91 7.76 10.88 41.08
C LEU A 91 6.64 11.63 41.82
N GLY A 92 5.72 10.96 42.50
CA GLY A 92 4.61 11.59 43.23
C GLY A 92 3.49 12.14 42.33
N VAL A 93 3.49 11.76 41.05
CA VAL A 93 2.42 12.08 40.09
C VAL A 93 1.23 11.15 40.33
N GLU A 94 0.03 11.71 40.46
CA GLU A 94 -1.20 10.94 40.61
C GLU A 94 -1.48 10.15 39.33
N LEU A 95 -1.63 8.81 39.45
CA LEU A 95 -2.01 7.97 38.31
C LEU A 95 -3.52 8.05 38.07
N LEU A 96 -3.92 8.86 37.10
CA LEU A 96 -5.31 9.01 36.65
C LEU A 96 -5.73 7.85 35.74
N ASP A 97 -7.01 7.46 35.82
CA ASP A 97 -7.63 6.57 34.83
C ASP A 97 -8.14 7.36 33.61
N SER A 98 -8.44 6.65 32.52
CA SER A 98 -8.89 7.29 31.27
C SER A 98 -10.21 8.05 31.42
N SER A 99 -11.09 7.62 32.33
CA SER A 99 -12.35 8.34 32.61
C SER A 99 -12.11 9.68 33.27
N THR A 100 -11.18 9.75 34.23
CA THR A 100 -10.82 10.97 34.96
C THR A 100 -10.13 11.95 34.02
N ILE A 101 -9.15 11.48 33.25
CA ILE A 101 -8.46 12.27 32.21
C ILE A 101 -9.47 12.88 31.24
N MET A 102 -10.46 12.10 30.80
CA MET A 102 -11.44 12.59 29.82
C MET A 102 -12.51 13.50 30.43
N SER A 103 -12.79 13.37 31.72
CA SER A 103 -13.63 14.32 32.45
C SER A 103 -12.93 15.67 32.60
N GLU A 104 -11.64 15.66 32.92
CA GLU A 104 -10.82 16.88 32.99
C GLU A 104 -10.66 17.52 31.62
N PHE A 105 -10.45 16.72 30.59
CA PHE A 105 -10.36 17.22 29.22
C PHE A 105 -11.70 17.78 28.71
N ASP A 106 -12.84 17.18 29.07
CA ASP A 106 -14.18 17.74 28.81
C ASP A 106 -14.34 19.13 29.43
N ARG A 107 -13.97 19.25 30.71
CA ARG A 107 -14.00 20.52 31.43
C ARG A 107 -13.12 21.58 30.78
N TYR A 108 -11.91 21.20 30.33
CA TYR A 108 -11.02 22.12 29.63
C TYR A 108 -11.59 22.51 28.27
N VAL A 109 -11.87 21.55 27.38
CA VAL A 109 -12.35 21.80 26.01
C VAL A 109 -13.64 22.63 25.96
N LYS A 110 -14.49 22.55 27.00
CA LYS A 110 -15.73 23.33 27.10
C LYS A 110 -15.60 24.65 27.87
N CYS A 111 -14.43 24.96 28.45
CA CYS A 111 -14.26 26.22 29.18
C CYS A 111 -14.17 27.42 28.24
N THR A 112 -14.52 28.59 28.75
CA THR A 112 -14.37 29.85 28.01
C THR A 112 -12.97 30.44 28.21
N PRO A 113 -12.41 31.20 27.25
CA PRO A 113 -11.09 31.81 27.40
C PRO A 113 -10.93 32.74 28.63
N SER A 114 -12.04 33.30 29.15
CA SER A 114 -12.05 34.11 30.37
C SER A 114 -11.93 33.28 31.66
N GLU A 115 -12.28 31.99 31.60
CA GLU A 115 -12.10 31.04 32.69
C GLU A 115 -10.68 30.50 32.61
N TRP A 116 -9.73 31.14 33.28
CA TRP A 116 -8.38 30.60 33.39
C TRP A 116 -8.42 29.30 34.20
N ILE A 117 -8.55 28.17 33.50
CA ILE A 117 -8.44 26.84 34.09
C ILE A 117 -7.01 26.37 33.85
N PRO A 118 -6.21 26.15 34.91
CA PRO A 118 -4.96 25.42 34.78
C PRO A 118 -5.30 24.04 34.23
N TYR A 119 -4.89 23.78 33.00
CA TYR A 119 -4.92 22.45 32.41
C TYR A 119 -3.47 22.01 32.26
N ASP A 120 -3.06 21.13 33.16
CA ASP A 120 -1.80 20.42 33.02
C ASP A 120 -2.11 19.25 32.08
N GLU A 121 -1.69 19.37 30.82
CA GLU A 121 -1.98 18.36 29.81
C GLU A 121 -1.38 17.03 30.29
N PRO A 122 -2.19 15.98 30.51
CA PRO A 122 -1.68 14.73 31.04
C PRO A 122 -0.57 14.20 30.14
N ASP A 123 0.54 13.74 30.74
CA ASP A 123 1.70 13.18 30.02
C ASP A 123 1.30 12.18 28.93
N VAL A 124 0.20 11.45 29.14
CA VAL A 124 -0.34 10.47 28.19
C VAL A 124 -0.72 11.07 26.82
N PHE A 125 -1.16 12.33 26.75
CA PHE A 125 -1.50 12.97 25.47
C PHE A 125 -0.26 13.23 24.60
N SER A 126 0.90 13.47 25.22
CA SER A 126 2.18 13.57 24.49
C SER A 126 2.57 12.27 23.78
N GLN A 127 2.01 11.13 24.20
CA GLN A 127 2.24 9.81 23.62
C GLN A 127 1.18 9.44 22.56
N LEU A 128 0.14 10.25 22.39
CA LEU A 128 -0.90 10.04 21.39
C LEU A 128 -0.59 10.80 20.09
N ASP A 129 -1.06 10.24 18.97
CA ASP A 129 -1.12 10.98 17.72
C ASP A 129 -2.01 12.22 17.88
N ALA A 130 -1.55 13.38 17.39
CA ALA A 130 -2.29 14.65 17.53
C ALA A 130 -3.72 14.56 16.97
N ARG A 131 -3.96 13.73 15.95
CA ARG A 131 -5.29 13.51 15.36
C ARG A 131 -6.19 12.68 16.29
N THR A 132 -5.60 11.82 17.13
CA THR A 132 -6.32 11.09 18.18
C THR A 132 -6.76 12.05 19.28
N VAL A 133 -5.87 12.93 19.76
CA VAL A 133 -6.23 13.96 20.75
C VAL A 133 -7.29 14.90 20.19
N LEU A 134 -7.15 15.35 18.95
CA LEU A 134 -8.17 16.15 18.27
C LEU A 134 -9.49 15.38 18.16
N ARG A 135 -9.47 14.09 17.79
CA ARG A 135 -10.68 13.25 17.73
C ARG A 135 -11.40 13.20 19.08
N LEU A 136 -10.65 13.02 20.17
CA LEU A 136 -11.19 13.02 21.53
C LEU A 136 -11.85 14.37 21.86
N ALA A 137 -11.19 15.50 21.55
CA ALA A 137 -11.74 16.84 21.77
C ALA A 137 -13.04 17.09 20.97
N LEU A 138 -13.05 16.71 19.70
CA LEU A 138 -14.21 16.89 18.83
C LEU A 138 -15.41 16.03 19.28
N ASP A 139 -15.18 14.82 19.77
CA ASP A 139 -16.24 13.96 20.30
C ASP A 139 -16.84 14.49 21.61
N LEU A 140 -16.12 15.32 22.37
CA LEU A 140 -16.64 16.02 23.56
C LEU A 140 -17.60 17.18 23.21
N ILE A 141 -17.49 17.73 21.99
CA ILE A 141 -18.39 18.78 21.45
C ILE A 141 -19.30 18.24 20.33
N LYS A 142 -19.57 16.93 20.32
CA LYS A 142 -20.38 16.31 19.26
C LYS A 142 -21.83 16.83 19.17
N ASP A 143 -22.32 17.45 20.24
CA ASP A 143 -23.67 18.03 20.31
C ASP A 143 -23.80 19.36 19.54
N ASP A 144 -22.68 20.00 19.16
CA ASP A 144 -22.66 21.17 18.28
C ASP A 144 -21.77 20.93 17.05
N PRO A 145 -22.24 20.15 16.06
CA PRO A 145 -21.45 19.77 14.90
C PRO A 145 -21.13 20.95 13.97
N ARG A 146 -21.83 22.09 14.09
CA ARG A 146 -21.59 23.29 13.26
C ARG A 146 -20.58 24.24 13.88
N ARG A 147 -20.19 24.03 15.13
CA ARG A 147 -19.17 24.82 15.79
C ARG A 147 -17.89 24.82 14.95
N SER A 148 -17.34 26.01 14.75
CA SER A 148 -16.13 26.20 13.95
C SER A 148 -14.90 25.70 14.70
N VAL A 149 -13.99 25.09 13.96
CA VAL A 149 -12.67 24.65 14.43
C VAL A 149 -11.65 25.31 13.52
N ARG A 150 -10.80 26.14 14.11
CA ARG A 150 -9.74 26.88 13.44
C ARG A 150 -8.41 26.19 13.72
N TYR A 151 -7.65 25.91 12.67
CA TYR A 151 -6.22 25.70 12.76
C TYR A 151 -5.53 27.04 12.55
N ASP A 152 -5.10 27.66 13.65
CA ASP A 152 -4.52 28.99 13.67
C ASP A 152 -3.03 28.96 13.32
N LEU A 153 -2.63 29.81 12.38
CA LEU A 153 -1.26 29.96 11.88
C LEU A 153 -0.81 31.44 11.92
N ASP A 154 -1.51 32.31 12.65
CA ASP A 154 -1.33 33.77 12.61
C ASP A 154 0.08 34.18 13.04
N ASP A 155 0.57 33.58 14.12
CA ASP A 155 1.92 33.84 14.60
C ASP A 155 2.97 33.39 13.57
N LEU A 156 2.76 32.26 12.89
CA LEU A 156 3.74 31.77 11.91
C LEU A 156 3.86 32.74 10.73
N GLN A 157 2.74 33.29 10.26
CA GLN A 157 2.75 34.36 9.27
C GLN A 157 3.42 35.62 9.82
N SER A 158 3.01 36.07 11.01
CA SER A 158 3.49 37.33 11.61
C SER A 158 5.00 37.34 11.86
N PHE A 159 5.58 36.17 12.17
CA PHE A 159 7.01 35.98 12.37
C PHE A 159 7.76 35.56 11.08
N GLY A 160 7.09 35.50 9.92
CA GLY A 160 7.70 35.17 8.64
C GLY A 160 8.17 33.70 8.52
N LEU A 161 7.60 32.81 9.32
CA LEU A 161 7.86 31.37 9.29
C LEU A 161 7.00 30.63 8.26
N LEU A 162 5.91 31.27 7.79
CA LEU A 162 5.04 30.72 6.77
C LEU A 162 4.50 31.83 5.86
N GLU A 163 4.67 31.66 4.55
CA GLU A 163 4.19 32.62 3.55
C GLU A 163 2.66 32.52 3.42
N PRO A 164 1.92 33.64 3.42
CA PRO A 164 0.47 33.65 3.18
C PRO A 164 0.10 32.95 1.88
N GLY A 165 -1.00 32.17 1.90
CA GLY A 165 -1.44 31.39 0.74
C GLY A 165 -0.62 30.11 0.47
N SER A 166 0.33 29.75 1.34
CA SER A 166 1.00 28.45 1.27
C SER A 166 0.00 27.30 1.38
N ALA A 167 -0.04 26.45 0.35
CA ALA A 167 -0.90 25.27 0.26
C ALA A 167 -0.38 24.11 1.13
N ILE A 168 -0.26 24.34 2.44
CA ILE A 168 0.35 23.38 3.37
C ILE A 168 -0.47 22.09 3.45
N THR A 169 -1.80 22.14 3.30
CA THR A 169 -2.63 20.94 3.41
C THR A 169 -2.39 20.00 2.23
N LYS A 170 -2.27 20.57 1.03
CA LYS A 170 -1.91 19.84 -0.19
C LYS A 170 -0.50 19.26 -0.06
N LEU A 171 0.48 20.08 0.31
CA LEU A 171 1.87 19.67 0.44
C LEU A 171 2.04 18.50 1.42
N GLU A 172 1.48 18.62 2.63
CA GLU A 172 1.61 17.57 3.65
C GLU A 172 0.82 16.31 3.28
N THR A 173 -0.32 16.45 2.59
CA THR A 173 -1.06 15.28 2.07
C THR A 173 -0.24 14.53 1.02
N GLU A 174 0.37 15.24 0.06
CA GLU A 174 1.22 14.65 -0.99
C GLU A 174 2.48 13.99 -0.41
N LYS A 175 3.15 14.65 0.55
CA LYS A 175 4.29 14.06 1.29
C LYS A 175 3.90 12.77 1.99
N ARG A 176 2.80 12.78 2.74
CA ARG A 176 2.34 11.62 3.49
C ARG A 176 1.91 10.47 2.58
N GLN A 177 1.22 10.78 1.48
CA GLN A 177 0.86 9.79 0.47
C GLN A 177 2.11 9.16 -0.14
N THR A 178 3.15 9.95 -0.43
CA THR A 178 4.42 9.45 -0.95
C THR A 178 5.09 8.47 0.02
N ILE A 179 5.14 8.80 1.32
CA ILE A 179 5.72 7.93 2.35
C ILE A 179 4.94 6.62 2.46
N ILE A 180 3.61 6.70 2.64
CA ILE A 180 2.75 5.51 2.79
C ILE A 180 2.84 4.59 1.57
N THR A 181 2.89 5.16 0.36
CA THR A 181 2.96 4.36 -0.87
C THR A 181 4.36 3.81 -1.16
N ALA A 182 5.42 4.48 -0.68
CA ALA A 182 6.79 3.97 -0.77
C ALA A 182 6.99 2.73 0.10
N ASP A 183 6.46 2.74 1.33
CA ASP A 183 6.62 1.65 2.30
C ASP A 183 5.61 0.50 2.08
N ALA A 184 4.56 0.74 1.30
CA ALA A 184 3.59 -0.30 0.96
C ALA A 184 4.23 -1.40 0.06
N PRO A 185 3.90 -2.68 0.30
CA PRO A 185 4.30 -3.77 -0.59
C PRO A 185 3.85 -3.54 -2.03
N LEU A 186 4.68 -3.96 -2.99
CA LEU A 186 4.34 -3.95 -4.40
C LEU A 186 3.21 -4.97 -4.66
N VAL A 187 2.08 -4.50 -5.21
CA VAL A 187 0.99 -5.39 -5.61
C VAL A 187 1.29 -5.95 -7.00
N ILE A 188 1.31 -7.27 -7.15
CA ILE A 188 1.55 -7.94 -8.42
C ILE A 188 0.26 -8.62 -8.89
N LEU A 189 -0.14 -8.35 -10.14
CA LEU A 189 -1.26 -8.99 -10.83
C LEU A 189 -0.71 -9.97 -11.85
N THR A 190 -1.22 -11.19 -11.88
CA THR A 190 -0.91 -12.22 -12.88
C THR A 190 -2.15 -12.58 -13.70
N GLU A 191 -1.98 -13.31 -14.80
CA GLU A 191 -3.11 -13.76 -15.63
C GLU A 191 -3.98 -14.81 -14.92
N GLY A 192 -3.39 -15.67 -14.10
CA GLY A 192 -4.11 -16.67 -13.31
C GLY A 192 -3.66 -16.73 -11.85
N SER A 193 -4.55 -17.21 -10.98
CA SER A 193 -4.23 -17.45 -9.57
C SER A 193 -3.13 -18.49 -9.39
N SER A 194 -3.10 -19.52 -10.24
CA SER A 194 -2.01 -20.50 -10.25
C SER A 194 -0.65 -19.85 -10.49
N ASP A 195 -0.58 -18.76 -11.25
CA ASP A 195 0.69 -18.09 -11.54
C ASP A 195 1.17 -17.29 -10.33
N ALA A 196 0.23 -16.62 -9.66
CA ALA A 196 0.47 -15.93 -8.40
C ALA A 196 1.02 -16.89 -7.33
N ASP A 197 0.39 -18.05 -7.15
CA ASP A 197 0.81 -19.06 -6.17
C ASP A 197 2.23 -19.58 -6.47
N LEU A 198 2.47 -19.98 -7.73
CA LEU A 198 3.75 -20.55 -8.13
C LEU A 198 4.89 -19.52 -8.04
N LEU A 199 4.64 -18.26 -8.41
CA LEU A 199 5.64 -17.20 -8.27
C LEU A 199 5.91 -16.84 -6.81
N ALA A 200 4.89 -16.80 -5.95
CA ALA A 200 5.05 -16.57 -4.52
C ALA A 200 5.92 -17.66 -3.88
N GLU A 201 5.60 -18.94 -4.13
CA GLU A 201 6.39 -20.10 -3.72
C GLU A 201 7.86 -20.03 -4.23
N ALA A 202 8.04 -19.62 -5.50
CA ALA A 202 9.36 -19.51 -6.10
C ALA A 202 10.21 -18.38 -5.49
N ILE A 203 9.59 -17.25 -5.15
CA ILE A 203 10.26 -16.11 -4.51
C ILE A 203 10.70 -16.47 -3.09
N GLU A 204 9.91 -17.24 -2.36
CA GLU A 204 10.31 -17.73 -1.03
C GLU A 204 11.63 -18.52 -1.09
N VAL A 205 11.83 -19.31 -2.14
CA VAL A 205 13.08 -20.06 -2.37
C VAL A 205 14.21 -19.18 -2.91
N THR A 206 13.93 -18.42 -3.97
CA THR A 206 14.99 -17.76 -4.76
C THR A 206 15.41 -16.41 -4.15
N HIS A 207 14.48 -15.69 -3.55
CA HIS A 207 14.63 -14.35 -3.01
C HIS A 207 13.87 -14.18 -1.68
N PRO A 208 14.19 -14.97 -0.64
CA PRO A 208 13.47 -14.93 0.64
C PRO A 208 13.45 -13.54 1.29
N HIS A 209 14.48 -12.72 1.02
CA HIS A 209 14.58 -11.33 1.49
C HIS A 209 13.53 -10.37 0.89
N LEU A 210 12.80 -10.80 -0.16
CA LEU A 210 11.71 -10.02 -0.78
C LEU A 210 10.33 -10.43 -0.24
N VAL A 211 10.24 -11.49 0.57
CA VAL A 211 8.98 -11.90 1.21
C VAL A 211 8.49 -10.78 2.13
N GLY A 212 7.21 -10.41 1.98
CA GLY A 212 6.60 -9.28 2.68
C GLY A 212 6.73 -7.93 1.96
N PHE A 213 7.60 -7.81 0.95
CA PHE A 213 7.72 -6.61 0.11
C PHE A 213 6.94 -6.71 -1.21
N VAL A 214 6.52 -7.92 -1.58
CA VAL A 214 5.66 -8.19 -2.73
C VAL A 214 4.37 -8.87 -2.25
N ASN A 215 3.25 -8.49 -2.85
CA ASN A 215 1.95 -9.08 -2.60
C ASN A 215 1.31 -9.49 -3.93
N PHE A 216 1.27 -10.80 -4.20
CA PHE A 216 0.52 -11.32 -5.34
C PHE A 216 -0.96 -11.30 -5.00
N MET A 217 -1.76 -10.59 -5.80
CA MET A 217 -3.17 -10.50 -5.49
C MET A 217 -3.89 -11.79 -5.86
N ASP A 218 -4.33 -12.51 -4.83
CA ASP A 218 -5.25 -13.63 -4.97
C ASP A 218 -6.70 -13.11 -4.85
N PHE A 219 -7.39 -12.98 -5.98
CA PHE A 219 -8.83 -12.81 -5.95
C PHE A 219 -9.43 -14.19 -5.73
N GLY A 220 -9.70 -14.53 -4.48
CA GLY A 220 -10.28 -15.81 -4.01
C GLY A 220 -11.68 -16.17 -4.54
N PHE A 221 -12.02 -15.81 -5.78
CA PHE A 221 -13.18 -16.26 -6.51
C PHE A 221 -12.75 -16.60 -7.94
N ARG A 222 -13.27 -17.72 -8.46
CA ARG A 222 -13.14 -18.23 -9.84
C ARG A 222 -13.40 -17.12 -10.88
N THR A 223 -12.44 -16.25 -11.09
CA THR A 223 -12.44 -15.24 -12.12
C THR A 223 -11.93 -15.90 -13.39
N GLU A 224 -12.52 -15.55 -14.52
CA GLU A 224 -11.95 -15.91 -15.82
C GLU A 224 -10.52 -15.36 -15.84
N GLY A 225 -9.52 -16.25 -15.95
CA GLY A 225 -8.12 -15.87 -16.06
C GLY A 225 -7.77 -15.34 -17.45
N GLY A 226 -6.49 -15.06 -17.66
CA GLY A 226 -5.94 -14.67 -18.94
C GLY A 226 -5.83 -13.16 -19.14
N ALA A 227 -5.11 -12.77 -20.19
CA ALA A 227 -4.71 -11.40 -20.45
C ALA A 227 -5.84 -10.37 -20.54
N ALA A 228 -7.03 -10.75 -21.04
CA ALA A 228 -8.18 -9.85 -21.10
C ALA A 228 -8.71 -9.51 -19.69
N SER A 229 -8.70 -10.49 -18.78
CA SER A 229 -9.07 -10.31 -17.37
C SER A 229 -8.05 -9.43 -16.65
N LEU A 230 -6.75 -9.71 -16.85
CA LEU A 230 -5.66 -8.88 -16.33
C LEU A 230 -5.81 -7.42 -16.78
N ALA A 231 -6.08 -7.18 -18.07
CA ALA A 231 -6.31 -5.84 -18.60
C ALA A 231 -7.53 -5.15 -17.97
N LYS A 232 -8.61 -5.88 -17.68
CA LYS A 232 -9.78 -5.36 -16.98
C LYS A 232 -9.45 -4.97 -15.55
N GLN A 233 -8.68 -5.80 -14.83
CA GLN A 233 -8.26 -5.51 -13.47
C GLN A 233 -7.38 -4.25 -13.41
N VAL A 234 -6.43 -4.10 -14.32
CA VAL A 234 -5.61 -2.89 -14.42
C VAL A 234 -6.47 -1.64 -14.63
N ARG A 235 -7.50 -1.70 -15.50
CA ARG A 235 -8.45 -0.59 -15.67
C ARG A 235 -9.20 -0.27 -14.39
N SER A 236 -9.70 -1.28 -13.68
CA SER A 236 -10.39 -1.09 -12.40
C SER A 236 -9.49 -0.43 -11.37
N PHE A 237 -8.22 -0.84 -11.27
CA PHE A 237 -7.25 -0.27 -10.33
C PHE A 237 -6.91 1.18 -10.65
N ALA A 238 -6.70 1.49 -11.95
CA ALA A 238 -6.50 2.85 -12.41
C ALA A 238 -7.73 3.73 -12.13
N GLY A 239 -8.94 3.23 -12.44
CA GLY A 239 -10.19 3.96 -12.22
C GLY A 239 -10.55 4.17 -10.75
N ALA A 240 -10.15 3.25 -9.87
CA ALA A 240 -10.34 3.37 -8.43
C ALA A 240 -9.32 4.31 -7.74
N GLY A 241 -8.29 4.77 -8.45
CA GLY A 241 -7.26 5.65 -7.88
C GLY A 241 -6.43 4.97 -6.78
N ILE A 242 -6.14 3.67 -6.91
CA ILE A 242 -5.32 2.94 -5.94
C ILE A 242 -3.95 3.59 -5.84
N ALA A 243 -3.54 3.91 -4.62
CA ALA A 243 -2.27 4.61 -4.35
C ALA A 243 -1.05 3.67 -4.39
N ASN A 244 -1.23 2.38 -4.09
CA ASN A 244 -0.16 1.38 -4.10
C ASN A 244 0.54 1.30 -5.46
N ARG A 245 1.82 0.92 -5.44
CA ARG A 245 2.50 0.48 -6.66
C ARG A 245 1.88 -0.85 -7.12
N VAL A 246 1.53 -0.92 -8.39
CA VAL A 246 0.88 -2.09 -8.99
C VAL A 246 1.63 -2.50 -10.24
N LEU A 247 2.08 -3.75 -10.30
CA LEU A 247 2.69 -4.37 -11.47
C LEU A 247 1.76 -5.45 -12.00
N ALA A 248 1.19 -5.24 -13.18
CA ALA A 248 0.58 -6.32 -13.95
C ALA A 248 1.65 -7.03 -14.78
N LEU A 249 1.80 -8.33 -14.55
CA LEU A 249 2.77 -9.18 -15.19
C LEU A 249 2.04 -10.25 -16.00
N ALA A 250 2.23 -10.22 -17.32
CA ALA A 250 1.55 -11.09 -18.26
C ALA A 250 2.50 -12.09 -18.90
N ASP A 251 1.93 -13.12 -19.51
CA ASP A 251 2.69 -14.12 -20.27
C ASP A 251 3.47 -13.44 -21.41
N ASN A 252 4.60 -14.03 -21.80
CA ASN A 252 5.38 -13.62 -22.96
C ASN A 252 4.81 -14.29 -24.22
N ASP A 253 3.54 -14.01 -24.51
CA ASP A 253 2.78 -14.63 -25.59
C ASP A 253 1.94 -13.63 -26.41
N THR A 254 1.49 -14.07 -27.58
CA THR A 254 0.79 -13.19 -28.54
C THR A 254 -0.51 -12.62 -27.97
N ALA A 255 -1.26 -13.40 -27.19
CA ALA A 255 -2.55 -12.97 -26.65
C ALA A 255 -2.38 -11.91 -25.56
N ALA A 256 -1.38 -12.09 -24.70
CA ALA A 256 -0.98 -11.13 -23.69
C ALA A 256 -0.58 -9.80 -24.30
N TYR A 257 0.32 -9.81 -25.30
CA TYR A 257 0.76 -8.59 -25.97
C TYR A 257 -0.41 -7.83 -26.61
N ASP A 258 -1.36 -8.54 -27.23
CA ASP A 258 -2.51 -7.92 -27.90
C ASP A 258 -3.45 -7.23 -26.89
N ALA A 259 -3.79 -7.94 -25.80
CA ALA A 259 -4.67 -7.43 -24.76
C ALA A 259 -4.06 -6.20 -24.06
N LEU A 260 -2.77 -6.24 -23.73
CA LEU A 260 -2.09 -5.16 -23.03
C LEU A 260 -1.78 -3.96 -23.94
N HIS A 261 -1.53 -4.19 -25.24
CA HIS A 261 -1.44 -3.13 -26.22
C HIS A 261 -2.77 -2.39 -26.39
N LYS A 262 -3.90 -3.12 -26.45
CA LYS A 262 -5.25 -2.52 -26.46
C LYS A 262 -5.54 -1.72 -25.19
N LEU A 263 -5.09 -2.20 -24.03
CA LEU A 263 -5.18 -1.46 -22.77
C LEU A 263 -4.41 -0.14 -22.83
N LYS A 264 -3.13 -0.16 -23.22
CA LYS A 264 -2.27 1.03 -23.29
C LYS A 264 -2.81 2.09 -24.25
N LYS A 265 -3.52 1.67 -25.30
CA LYS A 265 -4.19 2.59 -26.24
C LYS A 265 -5.50 3.18 -25.70
N SER A 266 -6.19 2.49 -24.79
CA SER A 266 -7.52 2.91 -24.30
C SER A 266 -7.48 3.69 -22.99
N VAL A 267 -6.42 3.54 -22.19
CA VAL A 267 -6.31 4.18 -20.86
C VAL A 267 -4.89 4.69 -20.63
N GLN A 268 -4.78 5.95 -20.20
CA GLN A 268 -3.54 6.48 -19.66
C GLN A 268 -3.36 5.94 -18.23
N LEU A 269 -2.36 5.08 -18.05
CA LEU A 269 -2.10 4.47 -16.74
C LEU A 269 -1.39 5.47 -15.81
N PRO A 270 -1.80 5.55 -14.53
CA PRO A 270 -1.07 6.31 -13.52
C PRO A 270 0.40 5.87 -13.38
N ALA A 271 1.25 6.78 -12.92
CA ALA A 271 2.68 6.52 -12.77
C ALA A 271 3.02 5.38 -11.78
N ASN A 272 2.12 5.04 -10.86
CA ASN A 272 2.26 3.93 -9.92
C ASN A 272 1.73 2.58 -10.46
N ILE A 273 1.15 2.53 -11.67
CA ILE A 273 0.68 1.30 -12.31
C ILE A 273 1.55 0.98 -13.53
N ARG A 274 2.09 -0.24 -13.58
CA ARG A 274 2.94 -0.73 -14.67
C ARG A 274 2.38 -2.04 -15.22
N VAL A 275 2.59 -2.23 -16.52
CA VAL A 275 2.17 -3.42 -17.25
C VAL A 275 3.38 -3.94 -18.02
N MET A 276 3.82 -5.14 -17.68
CA MET A 276 5.00 -5.81 -18.23
C MET A 276 4.67 -7.26 -18.61
N HIS A 277 5.56 -7.86 -19.39
CA HIS A 277 5.50 -9.27 -19.75
C HIS A 277 6.65 -10.01 -19.05
N TYR A 278 6.53 -11.33 -18.93
CA TYR A 278 7.71 -12.15 -18.65
C TYR A 278 8.81 -11.86 -19.68
N PRO A 279 10.09 -11.87 -19.27
CA PRO A 279 11.19 -11.50 -20.15
C PRO A 279 11.45 -12.60 -21.20
N PRO A 280 12.07 -12.29 -22.34
CA PRO A 280 12.57 -13.34 -23.22
C PRO A 280 13.63 -14.19 -22.50
N LEU A 281 13.70 -15.47 -22.84
CA LEU A 281 14.70 -16.41 -22.32
C LEU A 281 15.51 -17.04 -23.47
N PRO A 282 16.84 -17.21 -23.31
CA PRO A 282 17.66 -17.91 -24.29
C PRO A 282 17.18 -19.35 -24.56
N LEU A 283 16.67 -20.04 -23.54
CA LEU A 283 16.08 -21.38 -23.69
C LEU A 283 14.95 -21.41 -24.73
N LEU A 284 14.21 -20.31 -24.86
CA LEU A 284 13.03 -20.20 -25.71
C LEU A 284 13.36 -19.78 -27.15
N GLU A 285 14.59 -19.39 -27.46
CA GLU A 285 15.01 -18.99 -28.82
C GLU A 285 15.08 -20.17 -29.79
N GLN A 286 15.31 -21.38 -29.27
CA GLN A 286 15.40 -22.63 -30.02
C GLN A 286 14.68 -23.75 -29.24
N TYR A 287 13.36 -23.61 -29.09
CA TYR A 287 12.54 -24.52 -28.31
C TYR A 287 11.79 -25.52 -29.20
N PRO A 288 11.61 -26.79 -28.80
CA PRO A 288 10.86 -27.76 -29.60
C PRO A 288 9.39 -27.36 -29.71
N THR A 289 8.88 -27.39 -30.95
CA THR A 289 7.49 -27.09 -31.26
C THR A 289 6.85 -28.18 -32.12
N LEU A 290 5.54 -28.32 -32.00
CA LEU A 290 4.71 -29.20 -32.82
C LEU A 290 3.61 -28.39 -33.50
N GLU A 291 3.41 -28.61 -34.79
CA GLU A 291 2.30 -28.01 -35.56
C GLU A 291 0.93 -28.40 -35.01
N SER A 292 0.81 -29.61 -34.46
CA SER A 292 -0.40 -30.15 -33.87
C SER A 292 -0.08 -31.20 -32.81
N GLN A 293 -1.04 -31.58 -31.98
CA GLN A 293 -0.85 -32.64 -30.98
C GLN A 293 -0.54 -34.02 -31.59
N THR A 294 -0.82 -34.21 -32.88
CA THR A 294 -0.57 -35.48 -33.59
C THR A 294 0.75 -35.49 -34.35
N SER A 295 1.48 -34.37 -34.39
CA SER A 295 2.78 -34.29 -35.04
C SER A 295 3.81 -35.10 -34.24
N ALA A 296 4.60 -35.93 -34.92
CA ALA A 296 5.58 -36.80 -34.28
C ALA A 296 6.96 -36.14 -34.13
N ASP A 297 7.33 -35.28 -35.08
CA ASP A 297 8.66 -34.70 -35.16
C ASP A 297 8.65 -33.22 -34.73
N PRO A 298 9.33 -32.86 -33.62
CA PRO A 298 9.43 -31.48 -33.18
C PRO A 298 10.37 -30.66 -34.07
N VAL A 299 9.99 -29.41 -34.31
CA VAL A 299 10.82 -28.41 -35.01
C VAL A 299 11.26 -27.35 -34.01
N LEU A 300 12.55 -26.99 -34.02
CA LEU A 300 13.07 -25.93 -33.16
C LEU A 300 12.67 -24.56 -33.71
N MET A 301 12.06 -23.73 -32.87
CA MET A 301 11.64 -22.38 -33.21
C MET A 301 11.88 -21.43 -32.03
N ASP A 302 11.97 -20.13 -32.32
CA ASP A 302 11.87 -19.11 -31.28
C ASP A 302 10.41 -18.99 -30.85
N VAL A 303 10.16 -19.21 -29.57
CA VAL A 303 8.83 -19.13 -28.97
C VAL A 303 8.67 -17.93 -28.04
N ASN A 304 9.69 -17.07 -27.93
CA ASN A 304 9.59 -15.81 -27.20
C ASN A 304 8.55 -14.90 -27.86
N GLY A 305 7.65 -14.35 -27.04
CA GLY A 305 6.60 -13.47 -27.51
C GLY A 305 5.40 -14.17 -28.15
N THR A 306 5.48 -15.49 -28.38
CA THR A 306 4.40 -16.27 -29.02
C THR A 306 3.82 -17.38 -28.15
N ALA A 307 4.61 -17.97 -27.24
CA ALA A 307 4.18 -19.09 -26.41
C ALA A 307 4.88 -19.18 -25.03
N GLY A 308 5.33 -18.04 -24.47
CA GLY A 308 6.01 -17.99 -23.18
C GLY A 308 5.06 -17.87 -21.99
N SER A 309 4.30 -18.92 -21.65
CA SER A 309 3.54 -18.96 -20.39
C SER A 309 4.44 -19.15 -19.17
N LEU A 310 3.94 -18.91 -17.95
CA LEU A 310 4.73 -19.10 -16.72
C LEU A 310 5.42 -20.47 -16.65
N GLU A 311 4.78 -21.54 -17.11
CA GLU A 311 5.37 -22.89 -17.10
C GLU A 311 6.74 -22.96 -17.78
N MET A 312 6.95 -22.13 -18.81
CA MET A 312 8.20 -22.04 -19.56
C MET A 312 9.36 -21.42 -18.75
N TYR A 313 9.05 -20.83 -17.59
CA TYR A 313 10.00 -20.16 -16.70
C TYR A 313 10.28 -20.97 -15.42
N LEU A 314 9.61 -22.11 -15.21
CA LEU A 314 9.72 -22.91 -13.98
C LEU A 314 11.02 -23.75 -13.90
N GLY A 315 11.78 -23.81 -15.00
CA GLY A 315 13.09 -24.45 -15.09
C GLY A 315 13.16 -25.54 -16.16
N CYS A 316 14.31 -25.66 -16.81
CA CYS A 316 14.59 -26.70 -17.80
C CYS A 316 14.51 -28.11 -17.18
N ASP A 317 14.90 -28.24 -15.91
CA ASP A 317 14.82 -29.47 -15.12
C ASP A 317 13.39 -30.01 -14.97
N VAL A 318 12.38 -29.14 -14.85
CA VAL A 318 10.96 -29.54 -14.76
C VAL A 318 10.27 -29.61 -16.12
N LEU A 319 10.81 -28.91 -17.13
CA LEU A 319 10.35 -28.97 -18.52
C LEU A 319 10.90 -30.19 -19.28
N THR A 320 11.85 -30.93 -18.70
CA THR A 320 12.42 -32.13 -19.31
C THR A 320 11.63 -33.38 -18.89
N HIS A 321 11.18 -34.16 -19.86
CA HIS A 321 10.54 -35.45 -19.67
C HIS A 321 11.13 -36.47 -20.64
N ASP A 322 11.44 -37.69 -20.16
CA ASP A 322 12.07 -38.75 -20.96
C ASP A 322 13.32 -38.28 -21.73
N ASN A 323 14.15 -37.45 -21.08
CA ASN A 323 15.36 -36.83 -21.63
C ASN A 323 15.14 -35.86 -22.81
N ALA A 324 13.91 -35.37 -23.01
CA ALA A 324 13.57 -34.37 -24.00
C ALA A 324 12.76 -33.22 -23.37
N LEU A 325 12.89 -32.02 -23.94
CA LEU A 325 12.04 -30.91 -23.57
C LEU A 325 10.61 -31.16 -24.06
N ILE A 326 9.64 -30.81 -23.20
CA ILE A 326 8.21 -30.82 -23.55
C ILE A 326 7.98 -29.83 -24.68
N PRO A 327 7.40 -30.23 -25.83
CA PRO A 327 7.21 -29.31 -26.93
C PRO A 327 6.04 -28.33 -26.70
N VAL A 328 6.18 -27.13 -27.25
CA VAL A 328 5.06 -26.21 -27.46
C VAL A 328 4.19 -26.72 -28.60
N VAL A 329 2.87 -26.72 -28.44
CA VAL A 329 1.93 -27.09 -29.50
C VAL A 329 1.23 -25.83 -30.01
N TRP A 330 1.28 -25.59 -31.32
CA TRP A 330 0.59 -24.46 -31.96
C TRP A 330 -0.93 -24.69 -31.96
N LYS A 331 -1.70 -23.66 -31.60
CA LYS A 331 -3.17 -23.73 -31.44
C LYS A 331 -3.95 -22.93 -32.49
N GLY A 332 -3.32 -21.96 -33.14
CA GLY A 332 -3.93 -21.11 -34.16
C GLY A 332 -3.32 -19.70 -34.18
N ARG A 333 -3.80 -18.87 -35.11
CA ARG A 333 -3.30 -17.51 -35.35
C ARG A 333 -4.13 -16.47 -34.60
N VAL A 334 -3.47 -15.50 -33.96
CA VAL A 334 -4.13 -14.35 -33.33
C VAL A 334 -4.32 -13.26 -34.37
N GLU A 335 -5.57 -13.03 -34.80
CA GLU A 335 -5.92 -12.11 -35.90
C GLU A 335 -5.39 -10.67 -35.69
N GLY A 336 -5.33 -10.19 -34.45
CA GLY A 336 -4.86 -8.83 -34.12
C GLY A 336 -3.38 -8.57 -34.33
N GLN A 337 -2.54 -9.62 -34.33
CA GLN A 337 -1.08 -9.51 -34.48
C GLN A 337 -0.53 -10.28 -35.69
N GLY A 338 -1.34 -11.14 -36.32
CA GLY A 338 -0.89 -11.94 -37.45
C GLY A 338 0.17 -12.98 -37.10
N GLN A 339 0.30 -13.35 -35.81
CA GLN A 339 1.23 -14.38 -35.33
C GLN A 339 0.50 -15.59 -34.77
N ASP A 340 1.17 -16.74 -34.79
CA ASP A 340 0.67 -17.97 -34.20
C ASP A 340 0.83 -17.95 -32.67
N GLN A 341 -0.09 -18.60 -31.97
CA GLN A 341 -0.05 -18.78 -30.52
C GLN A 341 0.13 -20.26 -30.20
N GLY A 342 1.07 -20.54 -29.30
CA GLY A 342 1.38 -21.88 -28.83
C GLY A 342 1.26 -22.00 -27.32
N ALA A 343 1.14 -23.23 -26.83
CA ALA A 343 1.37 -23.55 -25.42
C ALA A 343 1.69 -25.04 -25.28
N ILE A 344 2.30 -25.44 -24.17
CA ILE A 344 2.37 -26.85 -23.79
C ILE A 344 0.97 -27.44 -23.56
N SER A 345 0.84 -28.76 -23.69
CA SER A 345 -0.47 -29.42 -23.52
C SER A 345 -1.01 -29.25 -22.08
N PRO A 346 -2.33 -29.29 -21.84
CA PRO A 346 -2.88 -29.23 -20.48
C PRO A 346 -2.41 -30.37 -19.55
N VAL A 347 -2.00 -31.51 -20.12
CA VAL A 347 -1.43 -32.63 -19.35
C VAL A 347 -0.02 -32.27 -18.92
N ASP A 348 0.80 -31.77 -19.85
CA ASP A 348 2.17 -31.36 -19.57
C ASP A 348 2.24 -30.18 -18.61
N LYS A 349 1.34 -29.18 -18.76
CA LYS A 349 1.20 -28.06 -17.82
C LYS A 349 1.02 -28.56 -16.39
N ARG A 350 0.09 -29.50 -16.17
CA ARG A 350 -0.14 -30.08 -14.83
C ARG A 350 1.09 -30.85 -14.33
N ARG A 351 1.80 -31.57 -15.21
CA ARG A 351 3.04 -32.27 -14.85
C ARG A 351 4.13 -31.30 -14.41
N VAL A 352 4.37 -30.25 -15.19
CA VAL A 352 5.40 -29.23 -14.92
C VAL A 352 5.10 -28.53 -13.60
N GLN A 353 3.86 -28.08 -13.38
CA GLN A 353 3.46 -27.45 -12.12
C GLN A 353 3.63 -28.38 -10.90
N ALA A 354 3.29 -29.67 -11.04
CA ALA A 354 3.48 -30.64 -9.95
C ALA A 354 4.96 -30.91 -9.66
N ALA A 355 5.79 -31.06 -10.70
CA ALA A 355 7.23 -31.21 -10.56
C ALA A 355 7.87 -29.98 -9.92
N PHE A 356 7.41 -28.78 -10.29
CA PHE A 356 7.88 -27.53 -9.72
C PHE A 356 7.52 -27.39 -8.24
N ARG A 357 6.29 -27.70 -7.82
CA ARG A 357 5.94 -27.68 -6.39
C ARG A 357 6.80 -28.65 -5.57
N LYS A 358 7.14 -29.81 -6.13
CA LYS A 358 8.09 -30.73 -5.48
C LYS A 358 9.49 -30.11 -5.39
N LYS A 359 9.97 -29.49 -6.46
CA LYS A 359 11.25 -28.77 -6.52
C LYS A 359 11.34 -27.65 -5.47
N VAL A 360 10.30 -26.80 -5.36
CA VAL A 360 10.15 -25.78 -4.31
C VAL A 360 10.26 -26.41 -2.94
N LYS A 361 9.44 -27.42 -2.65
CA LYS A 361 9.44 -28.09 -1.35
C LYS A 361 10.82 -28.62 -0.98
N THR A 362 11.49 -29.30 -1.91
CA THR A 362 12.84 -29.81 -1.69
C THR A 362 13.84 -28.69 -1.36
N ALA A 363 13.75 -27.54 -2.03
CA ALA A 363 14.64 -26.41 -1.76
C ALA A 363 14.34 -25.67 -0.43
N LEU A 364 13.07 -25.65 0.00
CA LEU A 364 12.69 -25.12 1.32
C LEU A 364 13.13 -26.06 2.45
N ASP A 365 13.01 -27.37 2.25
CA ASP A 365 13.43 -28.39 3.21
C ASP A 365 14.96 -28.46 3.34
N ASP A 366 15.70 -28.30 2.22
CA ASP A 366 17.17 -28.23 2.18
C ASP A 366 17.64 -27.11 1.22
N PRO A 367 18.04 -25.94 1.74
CA PRO A 367 18.50 -24.82 0.92
C PRO A 367 19.71 -25.12 0.03
N THR A 368 20.49 -26.17 0.32
CA THR A 368 21.64 -26.55 -0.51
C THR A 368 21.22 -27.16 -1.85
N GLU A 369 20.01 -27.72 -1.94
CA GLU A 369 19.45 -28.30 -3.16
C GLU A 369 19.13 -27.24 -4.22
N ARG A 370 18.93 -25.97 -3.84
CA ARG A 370 18.72 -24.87 -4.78
C ARG A 370 19.83 -24.81 -5.83
N GLY A 371 21.08 -25.02 -5.44
CA GLY A 371 22.23 -24.96 -6.35
C GLY A 371 22.26 -26.06 -7.41
N ARG A 372 21.42 -27.09 -7.28
CA ARG A 372 21.28 -28.21 -8.22
C ARG A 372 20.07 -28.09 -9.14
N GLN A 373 19.25 -27.08 -8.92
CA GLN A 373 17.95 -26.87 -9.54
C GLN A 373 18.01 -25.65 -10.48
N ASP A 374 17.26 -25.68 -11.58
CA ASP A 374 17.27 -24.58 -12.55
C ASP A 374 16.25 -23.49 -12.20
N TRP A 375 16.69 -22.39 -11.60
CA TRP A 375 15.82 -21.25 -11.24
C TRP A 375 15.91 -20.07 -12.21
N THR A 376 16.63 -20.22 -13.34
CA THR A 376 17.00 -19.10 -14.22
C THR A 376 15.81 -18.31 -14.76
N GLY A 377 14.71 -18.99 -15.13
CA GLY A 377 13.49 -18.35 -15.59
C GLY A 377 12.80 -17.51 -14.50
N ILE A 378 12.70 -18.04 -13.28
CA ILE A 378 12.17 -17.31 -12.11
C ILE A 378 13.05 -16.10 -11.79
N GLU A 379 14.38 -16.27 -11.77
CA GLU A 379 15.32 -15.18 -11.49
C GLU A 379 15.20 -14.06 -12.54
N ALA A 380 14.97 -14.40 -13.81
CA ALA A 380 14.69 -13.42 -14.85
C ALA A 380 13.37 -12.67 -14.61
N ILE A 381 12.30 -13.36 -14.19
CA ILE A 381 11.03 -12.73 -13.82
C ILE A 381 11.21 -11.78 -12.63
N VAL A 382 11.91 -12.21 -11.57
CA VAL A 382 12.18 -11.36 -10.40
C VAL A 382 12.98 -10.12 -10.78
N LYS A 383 13.93 -10.25 -11.72
CA LYS A 383 14.64 -9.08 -12.27
C LYS A 383 13.70 -8.09 -12.97
N VAL A 384 12.66 -8.55 -13.67
CA VAL A 384 11.63 -7.65 -14.23
C VAL A 384 10.86 -6.95 -13.10
N ILE A 385 10.45 -7.68 -12.07
CA ILE A 385 9.73 -7.14 -10.91
C ILE A 385 10.54 -6.03 -10.23
N LEU A 386 11.83 -6.28 -9.95
CA LEU A 386 12.71 -5.31 -9.28
C LEU A 386 12.92 -4.03 -10.09
N ASN A 387 12.90 -4.12 -11.42
CA ASN A 387 13.14 -2.99 -12.31
C ASN A 387 11.86 -2.30 -12.81
N ALA A 388 10.67 -2.77 -12.39
CA ALA A 388 9.40 -2.31 -12.94
C ALA A 388 9.14 -0.81 -12.77
N PHE A 389 9.71 -0.22 -11.71
CA PHE A 389 9.54 1.19 -11.35
C PHE A 389 10.84 2.00 -11.37
N ASN A 390 11.89 1.48 -12.00
CA ASN A 390 13.06 2.30 -12.26
C ASN A 390 12.62 3.53 -13.07
N ALA A 391 13.15 4.71 -12.72
CA ALA A 391 13.01 5.89 -13.56
C ALA A 391 13.66 5.54 -14.90
N PHE A 392 12.85 5.29 -15.92
CA PHE A 392 13.34 5.29 -17.29
C PHE A 392 13.56 6.76 -17.66
N GLU A 393 14.82 7.08 -18.00
CA GLU A 393 15.21 8.31 -18.69
C GLU A 393 14.41 8.53 -19.98
#